data_AF-A0A3C1VX13-F1
#
_entry.id   AF-A0A3C1VX13-F1
#
_cell.length_a   1.000
_cell.length_b   1.000
_cell.length_c   1.000
_cell.angle_alpha   90.00
_cell.angle_beta   90.00
_cell.angle_gamma   90.00
#
_symmetry.space_group_name_H-M   'P 1'
#
loop_
_entity.id
_entity.type
_entity.pdbx_description
1 polymer ?
#
loop_
_entity_poly.entity_id
_entity_poly.type
_entity_poly.pdbx_seq_one_letter_code
_entity_poly.pdbx_strand_id
1 'polypeptide(L)'
;MHACIDLGSNSFHLLIGEWQQGRIEIVERLSEKVQLGENVRHGGEISPAAFERGLNCLRRFKLLMLQYPLKQYWALGTNTFRVTSNAEAFLAASSEIGIDISIITGVQEAVLIYAGVITDLPMSE
;
A
#
# COMPACT_ATOMS: atom_id res chain seq x y z
N MET A 1 -9.80 -9.78 -11.22
CA MET A 1 -9.75 -8.95 -9.98
C MET A 1 -8.49 -8.10 -9.99
N HIS A 2 -8.47 -7.04 -9.18
CA HIS A 2 -7.31 -6.16 -9.00
C HIS A 2 -7.02 -6.00 -7.52
N ALA A 3 -5.76 -5.73 -7.19
CA ALA A 3 -5.36 -5.42 -5.82
C ALA A 3 -4.67 -4.06 -5.72
N CYS A 4 -4.88 -3.36 -4.61
CA CYS A 4 -4.14 -2.15 -4.26
C CYS A 4 -3.56 -2.31 -2.86
N ILE A 5 -2.27 -2.03 -2.71
CA ILE A 5 -1.57 -1.95 -1.43
C ILE A 5 -1.19 -0.49 -1.20
N ASP A 6 -1.68 0.11 -0.12
CA ASP A 6 -1.25 1.43 0.34
C ASP A 6 -0.32 1.29 1.54
N LEU A 7 0.89 1.82 1.40
CA LEU A 7 1.99 1.66 2.34
C LEU A 7 2.24 2.99 3.05
N GLY A 8 1.42 3.25 4.06
CA GLY A 8 1.44 4.46 4.86
C GLY A 8 2.46 4.44 6.01
N SER A 9 2.57 5.59 6.67
CA SER A 9 3.48 5.76 7.82
C SER A 9 3.06 4.94 9.05
N ASN A 10 1.76 4.77 9.26
CA ASN A 10 1.22 4.08 10.44
C ASN A 10 0.74 2.66 10.12
N SER A 11 0.06 2.49 9.00
CA SER A 11 -0.57 1.24 8.63
C SER A 11 -0.34 0.93 7.16
N PHE A 12 -0.32 -0.36 6.85
CA PHE A 12 -0.42 -0.85 5.48
C PHE A 12 -1.84 -1.35 5.25
N HIS A 13 -2.37 -1.10 4.06
CA HIS A 13 -3.72 -1.50 3.66
C HIS A 13 -3.65 -2.31 2.37
N LEU A 14 -4.42 -3.39 2.28
CA LEU A 14 -4.65 -4.17 1.07
C LEU A 14 -6.14 -4.16 0.77
N LEU A 15 -6.49 -3.82 -0.46
CA LEU A 15 -7.83 -3.96 -1.02
C LEU A 15 -7.77 -4.87 -2.24
N ILE A 16 -8.67 -5.84 -2.32
CA ILE A 16 -8.90 -6.63 -3.54
C ILE A 16 -10.31 -6.30 -4.02
N GLY A 17 -10.42 -5.91 -5.28
CA GLY A 17 -11.69 -5.54 -5.89
C GLY A 17 -11.91 -6.19 -7.24
N GLU A 18 -13.18 -6.27 -7.61
CA GLU A 18 -13.63 -6.70 -8.93
C GLU A 18 -14.48 -5.62 -9.57
N TRP A 19 -14.35 -5.45 -10.88
CA TRP A 19 -15.18 -4.50 -11.61
C TRP A 19 -16.51 -5.19 -11.96
N GLN A 20 -17.60 -4.66 -11.44
CA GLN A 20 -18.96 -5.16 -11.68
C GLN A 20 -19.87 -3.98 -11.97
N GLN A 21 -20.64 -4.05 -13.07
CA GLN A 21 -21.68 -3.07 -13.41
C GLN A 21 -21.24 -1.59 -13.35
N GLY A 22 -20.02 -1.28 -13.83
CA GLY A 22 -19.53 0.11 -13.83
C GLY A 22 -18.79 0.54 -12.57
N ARG A 23 -18.80 -0.26 -11.50
CA ARG A 23 -18.18 0.06 -10.21
C ARG A 23 -17.18 -1.00 -9.77
N ILE A 24 -16.34 -0.66 -8.81
CA ILE A 24 -15.46 -1.62 -8.14
C ILE A 24 -16.19 -2.14 -6.91
N GLU A 25 -16.41 -3.45 -6.83
CA GLU A 25 -16.87 -4.13 -5.63
C GLU A 25 -15.66 -4.66 -4.86
N ILE A 26 -15.54 -4.30 -3.58
CA ILE A 26 -14.45 -4.76 -2.72
C ILE A 26 -14.77 -6.18 -2.23
N VAL A 27 -13.90 -7.11 -2.56
CA VAL A 27 -14.02 -8.54 -2.21
C VAL A 27 -13.22 -8.86 -0.95
N GLU A 28 -12.09 -8.20 -0.75
CA GLU A 28 -11.24 -8.42 0.43
C GLU A 28 -10.63 -7.11 0.91
N ARG A 29 -10.51 -6.97 2.23
CA ARG A 29 -9.89 -5.81 2.89
C ARG A 29 -9.06 -6.27 4.07
N LEU A 30 -7.78 -5.93 4.03
CA LEU A 30 -6.88 -6.13 5.15
C LEU A 30 -6.17 -4.83 5.52
N SER A 31 -5.99 -4.61 6.82
CA SER A 31 -5.29 -3.45 7.35
C SER A 31 -4.43 -3.89 8.51
N GLU A 32 -3.16 -3.50 8.52
CA GLU A 32 -2.24 -3.85 9.58
C GLU A 32 -1.43 -2.63 10.04
N LYS A 33 -1.31 -2.48 11.35
CA LYS A 33 -0.54 -1.40 11.96
C LYS A 33 0.95 -1.77 11.98
N VAL A 34 1.72 -1.20 11.06
CA VAL A 34 3.17 -1.47 10.88
C VAL A 34 4.02 -0.44 11.62
N GLN A 35 3.52 0.80 11.72
CA GLN A 35 4.22 1.97 12.28
C GLN A 35 5.58 2.21 11.61
N LEU A 36 5.62 2.07 10.27
CA LEU A 36 6.86 2.20 9.50
C LEU A 36 7.57 3.54 9.73
N GLY A 37 6.81 4.61 9.93
CA GLY A 37 7.30 5.97 10.12
C GLY A 37 7.64 6.38 11.56
N GLU A 38 7.54 5.47 12.55
CA GLU A 38 7.64 5.82 13.99
C GLU A 38 8.94 6.56 14.36
N ASN A 39 10.07 6.15 13.78
CA ASN A 39 11.39 6.73 14.07
C ASN A 39 11.97 7.54 12.91
N VAL A 40 11.31 7.53 11.75
CA VAL A 40 11.78 8.23 10.55
C VAL A 40 11.82 9.75 10.78
N ARG A 41 10.87 10.28 11.57
CA ARG A 41 10.84 11.70 11.94
C ARG A 41 12.05 12.17 12.76
N HIS A 42 12.69 11.28 13.50
CA HIS A 42 13.79 11.63 14.41
C HIS A 42 15.14 11.14 13.89
N GLY A 43 15.21 9.91 13.40
CA GLY A 43 16.44 9.28 12.92
C GLY A 43 16.64 9.32 11.41
N GLY A 44 15.65 9.78 10.64
CA GLY A 44 15.72 9.80 9.17
C GLY A 44 15.63 8.41 8.51
N GLU A 45 15.50 7.34 9.30
CA GLU A 45 15.57 5.95 8.86
C GLU A 45 14.42 5.11 9.40
N ILE A 46 13.96 4.15 8.61
CA ILE A 46 13.08 3.07 9.08
C ILE A 46 13.91 2.22 10.05
N SER A 47 13.43 2.07 11.28
CA SER A 47 14.11 1.26 12.30
C SER A 47 14.16 -0.21 11.87
N PRO A 48 15.18 -1.00 12.30
CA PRO A 48 15.23 -2.43 11.98
C PRO A 48 13.96 -3.19 12.38
N ALA A 49 13.38 -2.84 13.53
CA ALA A 49 12.12 -3.42 13.99
C ALA A 49 10.94 -3.08 13.09
N ALA A 50 10.81 -1.82 12.66
CA ALA A 50 9.77 -1.39 11.73
C ALA A 50 9.95 -2.00 10.33
N PHE A 51 11.19 -2.14 9.88
CA PHE A 51 11.56 -2.76 8.62
C PHE A 51 11.07 -4.23 8.57
N GLU A 52 11.42 -5.02 9.57
CA GLU A 52 10.97 -6.41 9.68
C GLU A 52 9.46 -6.54 9.81
N ARG A 53 8.80 -5.67 10.60
CA ARG A 53 7.33 -5.66 10.68
C ARG A 53 6.70 -5.39 9.30
N GLY A 54 7.24 -4.43 8.56
CA GLY A 54 6.77 -4.08 7.22
C GLY A 54 6.89 -5.24 6.24
N LEU A 55 8.07 -5.90 6.18
CA LEU A 55 8.25 -7.06 5.32
C LEU A 55 7.35 -8.24 5.70
N ASN A 56 7.17 -8.49 7.00
CA ASN A 56 6.26 -9.53 7.46
C ASN A 56 4.80 -9.24 7.08
N CYS A 57 4.38 -7.98 7.12
CA CYS A 57 3.07 -7.55 6.65
C CYS A 57 2.91 -7.81 5.14
N LEU A 58 3.91 -7.42 4.33
CA LEU A 58 3.92 -7.67 2.89
C LEU A 58 3.89 -9.16 2.53
N ARG A 59 4.57 -10.02 3.29
CA ARG A 59 4.48 -11.49 3.11
C ARG A 59 3.05 -12.00 3.32
N ARG A 60 2.34 -11.50 4.34
CA ARG A 60 0.93 -11.84 4.57
C ARG A 60 0.04 -11.34 3.43
N PHE A 61 0.25 -10.11 2.97
CA PHE A 61 -0.51 -9.55 1.84
C PHE A 61 -0.31 -10.38 0.58
N LYS A 62 0.93 -10.77 0.27
CA LYS A 62 1.24 -11.65 -0.87
C LYS A 62 0.50 -12.99 -0.77
N LEU A 63 0.54 -13.64 0.40
CA LEU A 63 -0.15 -14.92 0.60
C LEU A 63 -1.67 -14.79 0.42
N LEU A 64 -2.27 -13.68 0.84
CA LEU A 64 -3.68 -13.41 0.64
C LEU A 64 -3.98 -13.15 -0.85
N MET A 65 -3.18 -12.32 -1.51
CA MET A 65 -3.32 -12.02 -2.95
C MET A 65 -3.25 -13.26 -3.84
N LEU A 66 -2.43 -14.26 -3.48
CA LEU A 66 -2.33 -15.53 -4.21
C LEU A 66 -3.61 -16.37 -4.19
N GLN A 67 -4.56 -16.08 -3.29
CA GLN A 67 -5.85 -16.78 -3.21
C GLN A 67 -6.87 -16.26 -4.23
N TYR A 68 -6.55 -15.18 -4.96
CA TYR A 68 -7.46 -14.53 -5.89
C TYR A 68 -6.90 -14.54 -7.32
N PRO A 69 -7.76 -14.62 -8.36
CA PRO A 69 -7.35 -14.47 -9.76
C PRO A 69 -7.09 -12.99 -10.10
N LEU A 70 -6.03 -12.44 -9.51
CA LEU A 70 -5.59 -11.07 -9.75
C LEU A 70 -5.01 -10.93 -11.16
N LYS A 71 -5.49 -9.94 -11.90
CA LYS A 71 -4.94 -9.55 -13.21
C LYS A 71 -3.74 -8.61 -13.05
N GLN A 72 -3.82 -7.74 -12.05
CA GLN A 72 -2.81 -6.73 -11.76
C GLN A 72 -2.94 -6.28 -10.31
N TYR A 73 -1.83 -5.82 -9.74
CA TYR A 73 -1.81 -5.13 -8.46
C TYR A 73 -1.00 -3.83 -8.57
N TRP A 74 -1.23 -2.93 -7.62
CA TRP A 74 -0.40 -1.74 -7.38
C TRP A 74 -0.02 -1.69 -5.91
N ALA A 75 1.26 -1.52 -5.61
CA ALA A 75 1.72 -1.24 -4.26
C ALA A 75 2.36 0.15 -4.21
N LEU A 76 1.80 1.05 -3.40
CA LEU A 76 2.11 2.46 -3.41
C LEU A 76 2.72 2.90 -2.07
N GLY A 77 3.98 3.33 -2.12
CA GLY A 77 4.70 3.93 -0.99
C GLY A 77 4.43 5.43 -0.88
N THR A 78 3.94 5.88 0.27
CA THR A 78 3.60 7.30 0.49
C THR A 78 4.68 8.02 1.30
N ASN A 79 4.31 8.81 2.31
CA ASN A 79 5.18 9.78 2.95
C ASN A 79 6.47 9.20 3.51
N THR A 80 6.41 8.08 4.25
CA THR A 80 7.59 7.47 4.87
C THR A 80 8.67 7.14 3.82
N PHE A 81 8.27 6.58 2.69
CA PHE A 81 9.20 6.21 1.62
C PHE A 81 9.82 7.42 0.92
N ARG A 82 9.16 8.58 0.94
CA ARG A 82 9.71 9.82 0.36
C ARG A 82 10.80 10.46 1.22
N VAL A 83 10.78 10.24 2.52
CA VAL A 83 11.62 11.01 3.48
C VAL A 83 12.68 10.18 4.19
N THR A 84 12.58 8.85 4.15
CA THR A 84 13.56 7.96 4.79
C THR A 84 14.80 7.74 3.92
N SER A 85 16.00 7.72 4.51
CA SER A 85 17.25 7.51 3.77
C SER A 85 17.44 6.07 3.30
N ASN A 86 16.79 5.10 3.95
CA ASN A 86 16.89 3.67 3.65
C ASN A 86 15.69 3.12 2.84
N ALA A 87 15.02 3.97 2.06
CA ALA A 87 13.87 3.57 1.24
C ALA A 87 14.25 2.48 0.23
N GLU A 88 15.35 2.67 -0.51
CA GLU A 88 15.82 1.74 -1.53
C GLU A 88 16.07 0.33 -0.97
N ALA A 89 16.63 0.23 0.24
CA ALA A 89 16.83 -1.04 0.91
C ALA A 89 15.50 -1.76 1.19
N PHE A 90 14.48 -1.03 1.63
CA PHE A 90 13.15 -1.60 1.85
C PHE A 90 12.49 -2.02 0.54
N LEU A 91 12.63 -1.21 -0.53
CA LEU A 91 12.10 -1.54 -1.86
C LEU A 91 12.75 -2.81 -2.40
N ALA A 92 14.08 -2.94 -2.30
CA ALA A 92 14.81 -4.13 -2.73
C ALA A 92 14.36 -5.38 -1.97
N ALA A 93 14.30 -5.31 -0.64
CA ALA A 93 13.85 -6.42 0.19
C ALA A 93 12.36 -6.79 -0.06
N SER A 94 11.52 -5.82 -0.42
CA SER A 94 10.13 -6.06 -0.82
C SER A 94 10.04 -6.76 -2.18
N SER A 95 10.88 -6.37 -3.14
CA SER A 95 10.95 -7.00 -4.46
C SER A 95 11.46 -8.44 -4.38
N GLU A 96 12.42 -8.75 -3.48
CA GLU A 96 12.87 -10.13 -3.22
C GLU A 96 11.74 -11.04 -2.73
N ILE A 97 10.79 -10.51 -1.96
CA ILE A 97 9.58 -11.24 -1.56
C ILE A 97 8.47 -11.14 -2.61
N GLY A 98 8.71 -10.53 -3.77
CA GLY A 98 7.80 -10.45 -4.91
C GLY A 98 6.70 -9.39 -4.79
N ILE A 99 6.97 -8.28 -4.07
CA ILE A 99 6.11 -7.10 -4.02
C ILE A 99 6.91 -5.89 -4.49
N ASP A 100 6.61 -5.42 -5.69
CA ASP A 100 7.23 -4.22 -6.26
C ASP A 100 6.45 -2.98 -5.83
N ILE A 101 7.14 -2.06 -5.16
CA ILE A 101 6.55 -0.86 -4.58
C ILE A 101 6.93 0.35 -5.42
N SER A 102 5.93 1.15 -5.80
CA SER A 102 6.12 2.44 -6.45
C SER A 102 5.95 3.57 -5.43
N ILE A 103 6.96 4.42 -5.28
CA ILE A 103 6.84 5.61 -4.44
C ILE A 103 6.07 6.67 -5.22
N ILE A 104 5.02 7.21 -4.61
CA ILE A 104 4.22 8.30 -5.20
C ILE A 104 4.48 9.62 -4.48
N THR A 105 4.40 10.71 -5.24
CA THR A 105 4.43 12.09 -4.69
C THR A 105 3.18 12.37 -3.85
N GLY A 106 3.26 13.37 -2.98
CA GLY A 106 2.09 13.81 -2.20
C GLY A 106 0.94 14.33 -3.08
N VAL A 107 1.24 14.90 -4.25
CA VAL A 107 0.21 15.34 -5.20
C VAL A 107 -0.48 14.13 -5.85
N GLN A 108 0.28 13.12 -6.29
CA GLN A 108 -0.30 11.88 -6.82
C GLN A 108 -1.16 11.17 -5.78
N GLU A 109 -0.69 11.11 -4.52
CA GLU A 109 -1.45 10.59 -3.39
C GLU A 109 -2.78 11.34 -3.22
N ALA A 110 -2.76 12.68 -3.21
CA ALA A 110 -3.97 13.50 -3.09
C ALA A 110 -4.95 13.29 -4.26
N VAL A 111 -4.45 13.18 -5.50
CA VAL A 111 -5.27 12.90 -6.68
C VAL A 111 -5.94 11.53 -6.58
N LEU A 112 -5.21 10.49 -6.15
CA LEU A 112 -5.75 9.14 -5.98
C LEU A 112 -6.78 9.08 -4.86
N ILE A 113 -6.54 9.78 -3.74
CA ILE A 113 -7.53 9.91 -2.65
C ILE A 113 -8.80 10.57 -3.17
N TYR A 114 -8.68 11.71 -3.87
CA TYR A 114 -9.84 12.41 -4.44
C TYR A 114 -10.61 11.51 -5.42
N ALA A 115 -9.91 10.84 -6.33
CA ALA A 115 -10.50 9.90 -7.29
C ALA A 115 -11.25 8.74 -6.59
N GLY A 116 -10.67 8.20 -5.51
CA GLY A 116 -11.30 7.16 -4.70
C GLY A 116 -12.60 7.65 -4.06
N VAL A 117 -12.60 8.84 -3.47
CA VAL A 117 -13.80 9.45 -2.85
C VAL A 117 -14.91 9.65 -3.89
N ILE A 118 -14.62 10.29 -5.02
CA ILE A 118 -15.66 10.58 -6.03
C ILE A 118 -16.23 9.33 -6.71
N THR A 119 -15.53 8.20 -6.65
CA THR A 119 -16.02 6.92 -7.20
C THR A 119 -17.04 6.25 -6.26
N ASP A 120 -16.99 6.53 -4.96
CA ASP A 120 -17.88 5.95 -3.95
C ASP A 120 -19.08 6.86 -3.63
N LEU A 121 -19.02 8.14 -4.00
CA LEU A 121 -20.14 9.06 -3.80
C LEU A 121 -21.32 8.68 -4.70
N PRO A 122 -22.57 8.78 -4.19
CA PRO A 122 -23.75 8.60 -5.02
C PRO A 122 -23.77 9.65 -6.14
N MET A 123 -24.13 9.24 -7.35
CA MET A 123 -24.38 10.18 -8.44
C MET A 123 -25.50 11.13 -7.99
N SER A 124 -25.19 12.41 -7.89
CA SER A 124 -26.19 13.45 -7.69
C SER A 124 -27.14 13.48 -8.89
N GLU A 125 -28.45 13.43 -8.64
CA GLU A 125 -29.50 13.67 -9.66
C GLU A 125 -29.38 15.06 -10.31
#